data_AF-I0L113-F1
#
_entry.id   AF-I0L113-F1
#
_cell.length_a   1.000
_cell.length_b   1.000
_cell.length_c   1.000
_cell.angle_alpha   90.00
_cell.angle_beta   90.00
_cell.angle_gamma   90.00
#
_symmetry.space_group_name_H-M   'P 1'
#
loop_
_entity.id
_entity.type
_entity.pdbx_description
1 polymer ?
#
loop_
_entity_poly.entity_id
_entity_poly.type
_entity_poly.pdbx_seq_one_letter_code
_entity_poly.pdbx_strand_id
1 'polypeptide(L)'
;MTYFADLTPYTYLERHDEYGHGVSDEPPLNVGWLDAAHPFPTGAPPDGLMAALTALATVRVRQTRGYHYCEICVRDMGEDAMDAVRQGVIARESAEFEVRGDGVVYAAPQLLLHYVAAHEYLPPAEFCTAALGATI
;
A
#
# COMPACT_ATOMS: atom_id res chain seq x y z
N MET A 1 -2.32 12.06 6.99
CA MET A 1 -2.82 10.77 7.47
C MET A 1 -3.84 10.24 6.48
N THR A 2 -3.50 9.15 5.80
CA THR A 2 -4.40 8.46 4.88
C THR A 2 -4.50 7.00 5.33
N TYR A 3 -5.52 6.70 6.13
CA TYR A 3 -5.85 5.34 6.55
C TYR A 3 -7.07 4.84 5.79
N PHE A 4 -7.00 3.60 5.31
CA PHE A 4 -8.15 2.85 4.85
C PHE A 4 -8.03 1.42 5.32
N ALA A 5 -9.09 0.90 5.94
CA ALA A 5 -9.10 -0.49 6.36
C ALA A 5 -8.93 -1.42 5.14
N ASP A 6 -8.15 -2.49 5.32
CA ASP A 6 -7.95 -3.47 4.28
C ASP A 6 -9.28 -4.05 3.79
N LEU A 7 -9.34 -4.35 2.49
CA LEU A 7 -10.49 -4.90 1.79
C LEU A 7 -11.73 -3.99 1.75
N THR A 8 -11.58 -2.71 2.12
CA THR A 8 -12.62 -1.71 1.89
C THR A 8 -12.49 -1.08 0.50
N PRO A 9 -13.58 -0.58 -0.10
CA PRO A 9 -13.51 0.16 -1.37
C PRO A 9 -12.54 1.33 -1.33
N TYR A 10 -11.69 1.44 -2.35
CA TYR A 10 -10.77 2.55 -2.55
C TYR A 10 -11.53 3.82 -2.92
N THR A 11 -11.31 4.89 -2.15
CA THR A 11 -12.02 6.18 -2.30
C THR A 11 -11.07 7.40 -2.35
N TYR A 12 -9.75 7.20 -2.31
CA TYR A 12 -8.80 8.30 -2.14
C TYR A 12 -8.66 9.20 -3.38
N LEU A 13 -8.49 8.58 -4.55
CA LEU A 13 -8.41 9.26 -5.84
C LEU A 13 -9.40 8.59 -6.79
N GLU A 14 -10.69 8.70 -6.47
CA GLU A 14 -11.77 8.16 -7.30
C GLU A 14 -11.52 8.49 -8.78
N ARG A 15 -11.68 7.49 -9.64
CA ARG A 15 -11.66 7.72 -11.09
C ARG A 15 -12.92 8.50 -11.43
N HIS A 16 -12.82 9.83 -11.55
CA HIS A 16 -13.75 10.57 -12.38
C HIS A 16 -13.36 10.28 -13.83
N ASP A 17 -13.97 9.26 -14.43
CA ASP A 17 -13.85 9.04 -15.86
C ASP A 17 -14.80 10.01 -16.59
N GLU A 18 -14.29 11.18 -16.95
CA GLU A 18 -14.99 12.02 -17.94
C GLU A 18 -15.05 11.34 -19.34
N TYR A 19 -14.38 10.17 -19.52
CA TYR A 19 -14.22 9.47 -20.81
C TYR A 19 -14.56 7.97 -20.83
N GLY A 20 -15.22 7.41 -19.80
CA GLY A 20 -15.96 6.13 -19.95
C GLY A 20 -15.17 4.92 -20.47
N HIS A 21 -13.92 4.73 -20.06
CA HIS A 21 -13.10 3.59 -20.51
C HIS A 21 -13.02 2.49 -19.45
N GLY A 22 -13.99 1.56 -19.51
CA GLY A 22 -13.79 0.12 -19.25
C GLY A 22 -13.06 -0.28 -17.98
N VAL A 23 -13.35 0.37 -16.86
CA VAL A 23 -12.96 -0.11 -15.52
C VAL A 23 -14.09 -1.01 -15.04
N SER A 24 -13.78 -2.07 -14.29
CA SER A 24 -14.79 -2.84 -13.57
C SER A 24 -15.79 -1.92 -12.87
N ASP A 25 -17.08 -2.27 -12.85
CA ASP A 25 -18.11 -1.50 -12.12
C ASP A 25 -17.76 -1.34 -10.63
N GLU A 26 -16.94 -2.25 -10.09
CA GLU A 26 -16.50 -2.23 -8.70
C GLU A 26 -15.15 -1.50 -8.54
N PRO A 27 -15.04 -0.61 -7.52
CA PRO A 27 -13.78 0.06 -7.20
C PRO A 27 -12.73 -0.94 -6.70
N PRO A 28 -11.43 -0.66 -6.88
CA PRO A 28 -10.38 -1.46 -6.26
C PRO A 28 -10.55 -1.53 -4.73
N LEU A 29 -10.03 -2.59 -4.11
CA LEU A 29 -10.00 -2.74 -2.67
C LEU A 29 -8.69 -2.21 -2.08
N ASN A 30 -8.77 -1.47 -0.98
CA ASN A 30 -7.62 -0.95 -0.25
C ASN A 30 -6.81 -2.10 0.37
N VAL A 31 -5.48 -2.05 0.25
CA VAL A 31 -4.57 -2.90 1.03
C VAL A 31 -3.35 -2.09 1.47
N GLY A 32 -3.01 -2.16 2.75
CA GLY A 32 -1.77 -1.58 3.30
C GLY A 32 -1.78 -0.05 3.46
N TRP A 33 -2.96 0.56 3.57
CA TRP A 33 -3.13 1.97 3.92
C TRP A 33 -3.16 2.14 5.43
N LEU A 34 -2.01 1.89 6.06
CA LEU A 34 -1.87 1.82 7.52
C LEU A 34 -1.59 3.18 8.15
N ASP A 35 -1.88 3.27 9.45
CA ASP A 35 -1.50 4.38 10.29
C ASP A 35 -1.09 3.94 11.70
N ALA A 36 -0.51 4.88 12.45
CA ALA A 36 0.05 4.57 13.77
C ALA A 36 -1.00 4.38 14.88
N ALA A 37 -2.25 4.80 14.67
CA ALA A 37 -3.36 4.73 15.62
C ALA A 37 -4.28 3.52 15.41
N HIS A 38 -4.27 2.89 14.22
CA HIS A 38 -5.07 1.69 13.94
C HIS A 38 -4.21 0.43 13.97
N PRO A 39 -4.58 -0.59 14.77
CA PRO A 39 -3.88 -1.86 14.77
C PRO A 39 -4.10 -2.61 13.45
N PHE A 40 -3.10 -3.39 13.05
CA PHE A 40 -3.12 -4.20 11.84
C PHE A 40 -2.60 -5.62 12.14
N PRO A 41 -2.98 -6.63 11.34
CA PRO A 41 -2.45 -7.98 11.50
C PRO A 41 -0.93 -7.99 11.28
N THR A 42 -0.20 -8.67 12.16
CA THR A 42 1.23 -8.89 12.03
C THR A 42 1.57 -10.37 11.93
N GLY A 43 2.65 -10.70 11.21
CA GLY A 43 3.12 -12.07 11.07
C GLY A 43 4.10 -12.26 9.91
N ALA A 44 4.58 -13.49 9.75
CA ALA A 44 5.46 -13.85 8.65
C ALA A 44 4.68 -13.85 7.33
N PRO A 45 5.12 -13.08 6.31
CA PRO A 45 4.50 -13.15 4.99
C PRO A 45 4.80 -14.51 4.31
N PRO A 46 3.91 -14.99 3.42
CA PRO A 46 4.20 -16.16 2.60
C PRO A 46 5.53 -16.05 1.83
N ASP A 47 6.19 -17.19 1.63
CA ASP A 47 7.44 -17.27 0.87
C ASP A 47 7.28 -16.63 -0.53
N GLY A 48 8.24 -15.78 -0.90
CA GLY A 48 8.25 -15.10 -2.20
C GLY A 48 7.33 -13.87 -2.31
N LEU A 49 6.46 -13.60 -1.32
CA LEU A 49 5.53 -12.46 -1.39
C LEU A 49 6.27 -11.14 -1.56
N MET A 50 7.32 -10.90 -0.78
CA MET A 50 8.10 -9.67 -0.89
C MET A 50 8.74 -9.48 -2.26
N ALA A 51 9.22 -10.55 -2.89
CA ALA A 51 9.79 -10.49 -4.24
C ALA A 51 8.71 -10.14 -5.28
N ALA A 52 7.54 -10.78 -5.19
CA ALA A 52 6.40 -10.52 -6.07
C ALA A 52 5.90 -9.08 -5.93
N LEU A 53 5.67 -8.61 -4.70
CA LEU A 53 5.23 -7.24 -4.45
C LEU A 53 6.24 -6.20 -4.93
N THR A 54 7.54 -6.45 -4.73
CA THR A 54 8.60 -5.55 -5.21
C THR A 54 8.57 -5.44 -6.73
N ALA A 55 8.34 -6.54 -7.44
CA ALA A 55 8.24 -6.54 -8.89
C ALA A 55 6.98 -5.82 -9.39
N LEU A 56 5.83 -6.05 -8.77
CA LEU A 56 4.57 -5.38 -9.10
C LEU A 56 4.64 -3.87 -8.84
N ALA A 57 5.27 -3.46 -7.74
CA ALA A 57 5.42 -2.06 -7.38
C ALA A 57 6.31 -1.24 -8.34
N THR A 58 6.96 -1.87 -9.33
CA THR A 58 7.67 -1.17 -10.40
C THR A 58 6.70 -0.43 -11.34
N VAL A 59 5.47 -0.93 -11.50
CA VAL A 59 4.40 -0.31 -12.28
C VAL A 59 3.64 0.65 -11.38
N ARG A 60 4.04 1.93 -11.40
CA ARG A 60 3.43 2.97 -10.56
C ARG A 60 2.12 3.46 -11.16
N VAL A 61 1.12 3.62 -10.30
CA VAL A 61 -0.14 4.31 -10.60
C VAL A 61 -0.37 5.43 -9.59
N ARG A 62 -1.23 6.40 -9.94
CA ARG A 62 -1.72 7.46 -9.04
C ARG A 62 -0.61 8.23 -8.29
N GLN A 63 0.52 8.46 -8.95
CA GLN A 63 1.63 9.22 -8.37
C GLN A 63 1.23 10.68 -8.09
N THR A 64 1.47 11.15 -6.87
CA THR A 64 1.16 12.52 -6.44
C THR A 64 2.43 13.36 -6.24
N ARG A 65 2.26 14.66 -5.99
CA ARG A 65 3.36 15.60 -5.65
C ARG A 65 3.73 15.60 -4.16
N GLY A 66 2.97 14.88 -3.33
CA GLY A 66 3.23 14.74 -1.90
C GLY A 66 3.86 13.38 -1.58
N TYR A 67 4.34 13.24 -0.34
CA TYR A 67 4.83 11.96 0.18
C TYR A 67 3.88 11.45 1.27
N HIS A 68 3.57 10.16 1.20
CA HIS A 68 3.07 9.38 2.33
C HIS A 68 4.29 8.91 3.12
N TYR A 69 4.41 9.36 4.36
CA TYR A 69 5.47 8.95 5.29
C TYR A 69 4.98 7.81 6.18
N CYS A 70 5.87 6.88 6.54
CA CYS A 70 5.56 5.86 7.53
C CYS A 70 5.29 6.50 8.90
N GLU A 71 4.02 6.61 9.27
CA GLU A 71 3.62 7.22 10.54
C GLU A 71 3.99 6.33 11.74
N ILE A 72 4.17 5.03 11.53
CA ILE A 72 4.61 4.09 12.56
C ILE A 72 6.06 4.41 12.96
N CYS A 73 6.97 4.57 11.99
CA CYS A 73 8.33 5.03 12.26
C CYS A 73 8.37 6.43 12.88
N VAL A 74 7.51 7.34 12.44
CA VAL A 74 7.41 8.70 13.03
C VAL A 74 7.02 8.60 14.50
N ARG A 75 6.01 7.79 14.84
CA ARG A 75 5.60 7.55 16.23
C ARG A 75 6.75 6.95 17.04
N ASP A 76 7.40 5.91 16.51
CA ASP A 76 8.44 5.16 17.21
C ASP A 76 9.72 6.00 17.46
N MET A 77 9.97 7.03 16.65
CA MET A 77 11.08 7.99 16.80
C MET A 77 10.82 9.11 17.82
N GLY A 78 9.56 9.35 18.22
CA GLY A 78 9.21 10.36 19.22
C GLY A 78 9.66 11.78 18.86
N GLU A 79 10.41 12.43 19.76
CA GLU A 79 10.84 13.83 19.61
C GLU A 79 11.77 14.07 18.40
N ASP A 80 12.53 13.04 18.00
CA ASP A 80 13.48 13.11 16.87
C ASP A 80 12.82 12.97 15.50
N ALA A 81 11.52 12.65 15.46
CA ALA A 81 10.84 12.25 14.23
C ALA A 81 10.88 13.34 13.14
N MET A 82 10.73 14.62 13.52
CA MET A 82 10.74 15.71 12.55
C MET A 82 12.10 15.89 11.87
N ASP A 83 13.18 15.67 12.60
CA ASP A 83 14.52 15.73 12.04
C ASP A 83 14.81 14.50 11.17
N ALA A 84 14.37 13.32 11.61
CA ALA A 84 14.43 12.10 10.79
C ALA A 84 13.66 12.24 9.46
N VAL A 85 12.48 12.87 9.47
CA VAL A 85 11.71 13.18 8.25
C VAL A 85 12.49 14.11 7.32
N ARG A 86 13.08 15.19 7.87
CA ARG A 86 13.86 16.17 7.08
C ARG A 86 15.12 15.55 6.47
N GLN A 87 15.77 14.65 7.20
CA GLN A 87 16.96 13.93 6.76
C GLN A 87 16.64 12.78 5.79
N GLY A 88 15.35 12.46 5.58
CA GLY A 88 14.93 11.37 4.69
C GLY A 88 15.16 9.97 5.27
N VAL A 89 15.27 9.86 6.60
CA VAL A 89 15.43 8.58 7.30
C VAL A 89 14.11 7.83 7.39
N ILE A 90 12.99 8.56 7.50
CA ILE A 90 11.65 7.96 7.51
C ILE A 90 11.28 7.50 6.10
N ALA A 91 10.92 6.22 5.99
CA ALA A 91 10.42 5.64 4.74
C ALA A 91 9.22 6.45 4.23
N ARG A 92 9.24 6.75 2.93
CA ARG A 92 8.22 7.57 2.29
C ARG A 92 8.07 7.20 0.83
N GLU A 93 6.85 7.26 0.33
CA GLU A 93 6.53 7.01 -1.07
C GLU A 93 5.49 8.01 -1.58
N SER A 94 5.39 8.17 -2.90
CA SER A 94 4.49 9.14 -3.53
C SER A 94 3.52 8.52 -4.53
N ALA A 95 3.53 7.20 -4.70
CA ALA A 95 2.69 6.50 -5.66
C ALA A 95 2.08 5.22 -5.07
N GLU A 96 1.19 4.65 -5.84
CA GLU A 96 0.47 3.42 -5.57
C GLU A 96 0.83 2.38 -6.63
N PHE A 97 0.43 1.14 -6.40
CA PHE A 97 0.45 0.06 -7.39
C PHE A 97 -0.82 -0.78 -7.25
N GLU A 98 -1.17 -1.49 -8.32
CA GLU A 98 -2.33 -2.37 -8.34
C GLU A 98 -1.89 -3.84 -8.37
N VAL A 99 -2.60 -4.69 -7.62
CA VAL A 99 -2.50 -6.15 -7.70
C VAL A 99 -3.82 -6.68 -8.22
N ARG A 100 -3.78 -7.65 -9.14
CA ARG A 100 -4.98 -8.19 -9.80
C ARG A 100 -5.03 -9.71 -9.61
N GLY A 101 -6.18 -10.24 -9.21
CA GLY A 101 -6.40 -11.67 -9.03
C GLY A 101 -7.88 -11.97 -8.82
N ASP A 102 -8.35 -13.10 -9.36
CA ASP A 102 -9.73 -13.58 -9.19
C ASP A 102 -10.83 -12.54 -9.51
N GLY A 103 -10.58 -11.65 -10.50
CA GLY A 103 -11.51 -10.59 -10.89
C GLY A 103 -11.49 -9.35 -9.98
N VAL A 104 -10.71 -9.37 -8.90
CA VAL A 104 -10.54 -8.25 -7.96
C VAL A 104 -9.29 -7.45 -8.31
N VAL A 105 -9.37 -6.13 -8.14
CA VAL A 105 -8.22 -5.22 -8.19
C VAL A 105 -7.98 -4.70 -6.79
N TYR A 106 -6.75 -4.77 -6.32
CA TYR A 106 -6.32 -4.21 -5.04
C TYR A 106 -5.46 -2.97 -5.29
N ALA A 107 -5.72 -1.89 -4.57
CA ALA A 107 -4.96 -0.65 -4.61
C ALA A 107 -4.12 -0.52 -3.33
N ALA A 108 -2.81 -0.45 -3.49
CA ALA A 108 -1.86 -0.37 -2.39
C ALA A 108 -0.90 0.82 -2.55
N PRO A 109 -0.54 1.53 -1.48
CA PRO A 109 0.54 2.49 -1.53
C PRO A 109 1.87 1.72 -1.71
N GLN A 110 2.84 2.29 -2.43
CA GLN A 110 4.18 1.67 -2.51
C GLN A 110 4.81 1.45 -1.13
N LEU A 111 4.40 2.26 -0.14
CA LEU A 111 4.82 2.13 1.25
C LEU A 111 4.41 0.80 1.91
N LEU A 112 3.46 0.05 1.33
CA LEU A 112 3.12 -1.32 1.77
C LEU A 112 4.37 -2.20 1.86
N LEU A 113 5.32 -2.09 0.92
CA LEU A 113 6.58 -2.85 0.95
C LEU A 113 7.35 -2.62 2.25
N HIS A 114 7.41 -1.36 2.69
CA HIS A 114 8.05 -1.00 3.94
C HIS A 114 7.26 -1.54 5.14
N TYR A 115 5.92 -1.47 5.12
CA TYR A 115 5.10 -2.02 6.20
C TYR A 115 5.29 -3.52 6.40
N VAL A 116 5.34 -4.30 5.31
CA VAL A 116 5.60 -5.74 5.41
C VAL A 116 7.01 -6.01 5.94
N ALA A 117 8.02 -5.29 5.43
CA ALA A 117 9.42 -5.56 5.77
C ALA A 117 9.84 -5.05 7.17
N ALA A 118 9.36 -3.89 7.60
CA ALA A 118 9.82 -3.21 8.80
C ALA A 118 8.84 -3.28 9.97
N HIS A 119 7.55 -3.50 9.69
CA HIS A 119 6.50 -3.53 10.70
C HIS A 119 5.75 -4.86 10.75
N GLU A 120 6.26 -5.88 10.07
CA GLU A 120 5.70 -7.24 10.02
C GLU A 120 4.22 -7.26 9.64
N TYR A 121 3.74 -6.25 8.91
CA TYR A 121 2.36 -6.20 8.43
C TYR A 121 2.09 -7.45 7.59
N LEU A 122 1.04 -8.18 7.97
CA LEU A 122 0.57 -9.35 7.26
C LEU A 122 -0.64 -8.96 6.40
N PRO A 123 -0.48 -8.81 5.07
CA PRO A 123 -1.58 -8.43 4.21
C PRO A 123 -2.66 -9.51 4.16
N PRO A 124 -3.89 -9.18 3.73
CA PRO A 124 -4.96 -10.15 3.55
C PRO A 124 -4.54 -11.34 2.67
N ALA A 125 -5.02 -12.54 3.00
CA ALA A 125 -4.62 -13.77 2.32
C ALA A 125 -4.98 -13.77 0.82
N GLU A 126 -6.14 -13.20 0.47
CA GLU A 126 -6.58 -13.04 -0.92
C GLU A 126 -5.66 -12.12 -1.74
N PHE A 127 -5.21 -11.00 -1.14
CA PHE A 127 -4.21 -10.13 -1.75
C PHE A 127 -2.87 -10.84 -1.94
N CYS A 128 -2.41 -11.58 -0.93
CA CYS A 128 -1.18 -12.35 -1.02
C CYS A 128 -1.23 -13.39 -2.15
N THR A 129 -2.35 -14.10 -2.27
CA THR A 129 -2.59 -15.09 -3.33
C THR A 129 -2.55 -14.42 -4.71
N ALA A 130 -3.24 -13.28 -4.87
CA ALA A 130 -3.23 -12.51 -6.10
C ALA A 130 -1.81 -12.02 -6.48
N ALA A 131 -1.05 -11.51 -5.51
CA ALA A 131 0.32 -11.04 -5.74
C ALA A 131 1.25 -12.17 -6.18
N LEU A 132 1.16 -13.34 -5.54
CA LEU A 132 1.97 -14.51 -5.89
C LEU A 132 1.59 -15.14 -7.24
N GLY A 133 0.32 -15.04 -7.64
CA GLY A 133 -0.17 -15.52 -8.93
C GLY A 133 -0.01 -14.53 -10.08
N ALA A 134 0.38 -13.28 -9.81
CA ALA A 134 0.50 -12.26 -10.84
C ALA A 134 1.67 -12.54 -11.79
N THR A 135 1.42 -12.42 -13.09
CA THR A 135 2.48 -12.40 -14.11
C THR A 135 2.83 -10.94 -14.41
N ILE A 136 4.11 -10.60 -14.36
CA ILE A 136 4.65 -9.24 -14.55
C ILE A 136 4.92 -8.99 -16.04
#